data_AF-A0A1G4T0P2-F1
#
_entry.id   AF-A0A1G4T0P2-F1
#
_cell.length_a   1.000
_cell.length_b   1.000
_cell.length_c   1.000
_cell.angle_alpha   90.00
_cell.angle_beta   90.00
_cell.angle_gamma   90.00
#
_symmetry.space_group_name_H-M   'P 1'
#
loop_
_entity.id
_entity.type
_entity.pdbx_description
1 polymer ?
#
loop_
_entity_poly.entity_id
_entity_poly.type
_entity_poly.pdbx_seq_one_letter_code
_entity_poly.pdbx_strand_id
1 'polypeptide(L)' 'MDKKGKASTRAKDKYNAANYDSFLLRVKKGETQVIDAAAERSGKSRNAFIMEAIEEKIERENKQQDLSD' A
#
# COMPACT_ATOMS: atom_id res chain seq x y z
N MET A 1 33.17 -4.12 -14.49
CA MET A 1 32.49 -2.86 -14.85
C MET A 1 31.59 -2.45 -13.68
N ASP A 2 32.04 -1.49 -12.88
CA ASP A 2 31.25 -0.92 -11.79
C ASP A 2 29.99 -0.26 -12.32
N LYS A 3 28.85 -0.94 -12.22
CA LYS A 3 27.53 -0.31 -12.37
C LYS A 3 27.27 0.54 -11.13
N LYS A 4 27.97 1.68 -11.02
CA LYS A 4 27.65 2.75 -10.08
C LYS A 4 26.26 3.25 -10.48
N GLY A 5 25.21 2.71 -9.84
CA GLY A 5 23.82 3.11 -10.10
C GLY A 5 23.73 4.62 -10.15
N LYS A 6 23.10 5.15 -11.21
CA LYS A 6 23.02 6.59 -11.52
C LYS A 6 22.77 7.37 -10.23
N ALA A 7 23.51 8.44 -9.97
CA ALA A 7 23.37 9.22 -8.72
C ALA A 7 21.91 9.63 -8.45
N SER A 8 21.13 9.85 -9.52
CA SER A 8 19.69 10.09 -9.49
C SER A 8 18.88 8.96 -8.85
N THR A 9 19.26 7.70 -9.04
CA THR A 9 18.59 6.53 -8.44
C THR A 9 18.81 6.51 -6.94
N ARG A 10 20.07 6.70 -6.49
CA ARG A 10 20.41 6.73 -5.07
C ARG A 10 19.71 7.85 -4.31
N ALA A 11 19.59 9.03 -4.92
CA ALA A 11 18.87 10.14 -4.33
C ALA A 11 17.37 9.84 -4.15
N LYS A 12 16.74 9.22 -5.16
CA LYS A 12 15.33 8.80 -5.10
C LYS A 12 15.12 7.72 -4.05
N ASP A 13 15.99 6.72 -4.01
CA ASP A 13 15.89 5.62 -3.04
C ASP A 13 16.03 6.14 -1.60
N LYS A 14 16.96 7.10 -1.36
CA LYS A 14 17.10 7.75 -0.06
C LYS A 14 15.85 8.54 0.35
N TYR A 15 15.26 9.27 -0.57
CA TYR A 15 14.00 9.98 -0.30
C TYR A 15 12.88 9.00 -0.01
N ASN A 16 12.74 7.95 -0.82
CA ASN A 16 11.68 6.96 -0.65
C ASN A 16 11.79 6.26 0.71
N ALA A 17 12.98 5.80 1.07
CA ALA A 17 13.23 5.13 2.35
C ALA A 17 13.04 6.03 3.58
N ALA A 18 13.17 7.36 3.43
CA ALA A 18 12.97 8.30 4.52
C ALA A 18 11.51 8.72 4.72
N ASN A 19 10.65 8.57 3.71
CA ASN A 19 9.29 9.11 3.72
C ASN A 19 8.19 8.06 3.56
N TYR A 20 8.53 6.86 3.08
CA TYR A 20 7.54 5.81 2.79
C TYR A 20 8.01 4.46 3.30
N ASP A 21 7.12 3.79 4.03
CA ASP A 21 7.23 2.36 4.26
C ASP A 21 6.63 1.60 3.07
N SER A 22 7.48 0.88 2.33
CA SER A 22 7.05 0.07 1.18
C SER A 22 7.07 -1.41 1.53
N PHE A 23 5.96 -2.11 1.34
CA PHE A 23 5.88 -3.56 1.47
C PHE A 23 5.31 -4.21 0.21
N LEU A 24 5.67 -5.48 -0.02
CA LEU A 24 5.19 -6.24 -1.17
C LEU A 24 3.89 -6.96 -0.80
N LEU A 25 2.79 -6.58 -1.45
CA LEU A 25 1.52 -7.30 -1.37
C LEU A 25 1.47 -8.40 -2.43
N ARG A 26 1.31 -9.66 -1.98
CA ARG A 26 1.08 -10.81 -2.88
C ARG A 26 -0.38 -11.25 -2.79
N VAL A 27 -1.06 -11.25 -3.91
CA VAL A 27 -2.44 -11.75 -4.08
C VAL A 27 -2.44 -12.89 -5.08
N LYS A 28 -3.48 -13.73 -5.08
CA LYS A 28 -3.59 -14.82 -6.07
C LYS A 28 -3.75 -14.24 -7.47
N LYS A 29 -3.36 -15.03 -8.47
CA LYS A 29 -3.53 -14.63 -9.88
C LYS A 29 -5.02 -14.39 -10.15
N GLY A 30 -5.33 -13.21 -10.69
CA GLY A 30 -6.70 -12.77 -10.98
C GLY A 30 -7.31 -11.86 -9.91
N GLU A 31 -6.88 -11.95 -8.66
CA GLU A 31 -7.40 -11.08 -7.58
C GLU A 31 -7.04 -9.61 -7.79
N THR A 32 -5.90 -9.33 -8.43
CA THR A 32 -5.52 -7.96 -8.78
C THR A 32 -6.58 -7.27 -9.63
N GLN A 33 -7.21 -7.98 -10.58
CA GLN A 33 -8.25 -7.41 -11.45
C GLN A 33 -9.52 -7.08 -10.67
N VAL A 34 -9.87 -7.92 -9.68
CA VAL A 34 -11.01 -7.68 -8.79
C VAL A 34 -10.78 -6.43 -7.95
N ILE A 35 -9.56 -6.26 -7.43
CA ILE A 35 -9.17 -5.08 -6.65
C ILE A 35 -9.15 -3.84 -7.54
N ASP A 36 -8.56 -3.91 -8.75
CA ASP A 36 -8.51 -2.80 -9.68
C ASP A 36 -9.92 -2.34 -10.07
N ALA A 37 -10.81 -3.28 -10.43
CA ALA A 37 -12.20 -2.96 -10.74
C ALA A 37 -12.97 -2.38 -9.55
N ALA A 38 -12.68 -2.82 -8.32
CA ALA A 38 -13.28 -2.24 -7.12
C ALA A 38 -12.79 -0.81 -6.86
N ALA A 39 -11.49 -0.57 -7.02
CA ALA A 39 -10.90 0.76 -6.90
C ALA A 39 -11.48 1.72 -7.95
N GLU A 40 -11.62 1.28 -9.20
CA GLU A 40 -12.24 2.06 -10.28
C GLU A 40 -13.69 2.43 -9.97
N ARG A 41 -14.50 1.48 -9.46
CA ARG A 41 -15.89 1.78 -9.05
C ARG A 41 -15.96 2.81 -7.92
N SER A 42 -14.97 2.81 -7.04
CA SER A 42 -14.85 3.79 -5.95
C SER A 42 -14.20 5.11 -6.39
N GLY A 43 -13.80 5.25 -7.65
CA GLY A 43 -13.11 6.44 -8.18
C GLY A 43 -11.72 6.65 -7.58
N LYS A 44 -11.10 5.59 -7.04
CA LYS A 44 -9.83 5.65 -6.29
C LYS A 44 -8.74 4.91 -7.05
N SER A 45 -7.49 5.30 -6.82
CA SER A 45 -6.36 4.47 -7.25
C SER A 45 -6.37 3.15 -6.48
N ARG A 46 -5.83 2.07 -7.07
CA ARG A 46 -5.65 0.80 -6.35
C ARG A 46 -5.00 1.00 -4.98
N ASN A 47 -3.95 1.82 -4.91
CA ASN A 47 -3.25 2.06 -3.64
C ASN A 47 -4.13 2.74 -2.61
N ALA A 48 -4.85 3.81 -3.00
CA ALA A 48 -5.76 4.51 -2.10
C ALA A 48 -6.88 3.58 -1.61
N PHE A 49 -7.44 2.76 -2.50
CA PHE A 49 -8.46 1.78 -2.16
C PHE A 49 -7.96 0.73 -1.15
N ILE A 50 -6.74 0.21 -1.33
CA ILE A 50 -6.15 -0.75 -0.39
C ILE A 50 -5.89 -0.11 0.97
N MET A 51 -5.35 1.12 1.00
CA MET A 51 -5.05 1.83 2.25
C MET A 51 -6.30 2.11 3.06
N GLU A 52 -7.37 2.59 2.42
CA GLU A 52 -8.66 2.83 3.07
C GLU A 52 -9.25 1.54 3.65
N ALA A 53 -9.22 0.43 2.90
CA ALA A 53 -9.69 -0.86 3.40
C ALA A 53 -8.90 -1.36 4.63
N ILE A 54 -7.61 -1.05 4.71
CA ILE A 54 -6.78 -1.35 5.89
C ILE A 54 -7.16 -0.46 7.06
N GLU A 55 -7.31 0.85 6.85
CA GLU A 55 -7.69 1.83 7.88
C GLU A 55 -9.07 1.50 8.47
N GLU A 56 -10.08 1.26 7.62
CA GLU A 56 -11.41 0.82 8.05
C GLU A 56 -11.37 -0.46 8.91
N LYS A 57 -10.47 -1.39 8.56
CA LYS A 57 -10.32 -2.64 9.31
C LYS A 57 -9.67 -2.39 10.67
N ILE A 58 -8.62 -1.58 10.75
CA ILE A 58 -7.98 -1.18 12.00
C ILE A 58 -8.98 -0.47 12.91
N GLU A 59 -9.73 0.49 12.39
CA GLU A 59 -10.74 1.22 13.16
C GLU A 59 -11.81 0.30 13.74
N ARG A 60 -12.29 -0.66 12.95
CA ARG A 60 -13.31 -1.62 13.40
C ARG A 60 -12.78 -2.56 14.47
N GLU A 61 -11.53 -3.01 14.35
CA GLU A 61 -10.90 -3.88 15.36
C GLU A 61 -10.64 -3.11 16.66
N ASN A 62 -10.13 -1.87 16.59
CA ASN A 62 -9.93 -1.02 17.77
C ASN A 62 -11.24 -0.74 18.51
N LYS A 63 -12.32 -0.37 17.78
CA LYS A 63 -13.64 -0.16 18.39
C LYS A 63 -14.18 -1.41 19.07
N GLN A 64 -13.88 -2.59 18.53
CA GLN A 64 -14.34 -3.85 19.08
C GLN A 64 -13.54 -4.25 20.34
N GLN A 65 -12.27 -3.87 20.40
CA GLN A 65 -11.42 -4.05 21.58
C GLN A 65 -11.87 -3.14 22.73
N ASP A 66 -12.14 -1.87 22.46
CA ASP A 66 -12.63 -0.90 23.47
C ASP A 66 -14.02 -1.22 24.03
N LEU A 67 -14.81 -2.04 23.34
CA LEU A 67 -16.12 -2.53 23.81
C LEU A 67 -16.02 -3.83 24.62
N SER A 68 -14.84 -4.45 24.67
CA SER A 68 -14.58 -5.71 25.37
C SER A 68 -13.74 -5.57 26.64
N ASP A 69 -13.18 -4.39 26.89
CA ASP A 69 -12.45 -3.99 28.12
C ASP A 69 -13.36 -3.15 29.05
#